data_AF-A0AAE4YRT6-F1
#
_entry.id   AF-A0AAE4YRT6-F1
#
_cell.length_a   1.000
_cell.length_b   1.000
_cell.length_c   1.000
_cell.angle_alpha   90.00
_cell.angle_beta   90.00
_cell.angle_gamma   90.00
#
_symmetry.space_group_name_H-M   'P 1'
#
loop_
_entity.id
_entity.type
_entity.pdbx_description
1 polymer ?
#
loop_
_entity_poly.entity_id
_entity_poly.type
_entity_poly.pdbx_seq_one_letter_code
_entity_poly.pdbx_strand_id
1 'polypeptide(L)' 'MFEAAIVLLYGLVAVAAMAVTLLEGWANHAGFTLYRLAGLFACLLWPLTLVVFILHGCIARLLTRLSRSTA' A
#
# COMPACT_ATOMS: atom_id res chain seq x y z
N MET A 1 -15.49 -2.95 -11.45
CA MET A 1 -14.40 -2.45 -12.32
C MET A 1 -13.61 -1.34 -11.65
N PHE A 2 -14.27 -0.39 -10.98
CA PHE A 2 -13.64 0.73 -10.27
C PHE A 2 -12.70 0.29 -9.13
N GLU A 3 -13.06 -0.74 -8.34
CA GLU A 3 -12.17 -1.22 -7.26
C GLU A 3 -10.86 -1.80 -7.80
N ALA A 4 -10.94 -2.58 -8.88
CA ALA A 4 -9.75 -3.12 -9.55
C ALA A 4 -8.86 -1.99 -10.08
N ALA A 5 -9.44 -0.93 -10.64
CA ALA A 5 -8.69 0.24 -11.10
C ALA A 5 -7.98 0.97 -9.94
N ILE A 6 -8.63 1.11 -8.77
CA ILE A 6 -8.02 1.71 -7.58
C ILE A 6 -6.85 0.84 -7.08
N VAL A 7 -7.05 -0.47 -6.94
CA VAL A 7 -6.00 -1.39 -6.50
C VAL A 7 -4.80 -1.33 -7.45
N LEU A 8 -5.05 -1.36 -8.76
CA LEU A 8 -4.01 -1.24 -9.77
C LEU A 8 -3.28 0.10 -9.69
N LEU A 9 -3.98 1.21 -9.50
CA LEU A 9 -3.38 2.53 -9.39
C LEU A 9 -2.45 2.64 -8.17
N TYR A 10 -2.91 2.19 -7.00
CA TYR A 10 -2.10 2.20 -5.78
C TYR A 10 -0.89 1.27 -5.89
N GLY A 11 -1.06 0.08 -6.50
CA GLY A 11 0.03 -0.84 -6.77
C GLY A 11 1.04 -0.28 -7.76
N LEU A 12 0.60 0.33 -8.85
CA LEU A 12 1.46 0.91 -9.88
C LEU A 12 2.31 2.06 -9.33
N VAL A 13 1.72 2.94 -8.50
CA VAL A 13 2.47 4.01 -7.84
C VAL A 13 3.54 3.45 -6.91
N ALA A 14 3.22 2.40 -6.14
CA ALA A 14 4.19 1.75 -5.26
C ALA A 14 5.35 1.14 -6.08
N VAL A 15 5.04 0.41 -7.15
CA VAL A 15 6.05 -0.18 -8.05
C VAL A 15 6.90 0.88 -8.71
N ALA A 16 6.31 1.98 -9.17
CA ALA A 16 7.05 3.09 -9.77
C ALA A 16 8.02 3.73 -8.75
N ALA A 17 7.57 3.97 -7.51
CA ALA A 17 8.42 4.52 -6.46
C ALA A 17 9.57 3.58 -6.08
N MET A 18 9.31 2.27 -5.99
CA MET A 18 10.35 1.25 -5.80
C MET A 18 11.35 1.23 -6.96
N ALA A 19 10.86 1.30 -8.20
CA ALA A 19 11.70 1.31 -9.40
C ALA A 19 12.62 2.55 -9.43
N VAL A 20 12.10 3.74 -9.11
CA VAL A 20 12.91 4.96 -9.00
C VAL A 20 13.98 4.82 -7.92
N THR A 21 13.61 4.34 -6.73
CA THR A 21 14.55 4.10 -5.62
C THR A 21 15.66 3.11 -6.00
N LEU A 22 15.34 2.10 -6.81
CA LEU A 22 16.33 1.16 -7.33
C LEU A 22 17.19 1.79 -8.42
N LEU A 23 16.60 2.58 -9.32
CA LEU A 23 17.32 3.25 -10.40
C LEU A 23 18.30 4.30 -9.86
N GLU A 24 17.90 5.07 -8.84
CA GLU A 24 18.75 6.05 -8.17
C GLU A 24 20.01 5.42 -7.57
N GLY A 25 19.87 4.28 -6.89
CA GLY A 25 21.04 3.63 -6.33
C GLY A 25 21.92 2.94 -7.37
N TRP A 26 21.36 2.45 -8.48
CA TRP A 26 22.16 1.96 -9.60
C TRP A 26 22.95 3.11 -10.26
N ALA A 27 22.28 4.24 -10.52
CA ALA A 27 22.89 5.43 -11.12
C ALA A 27 24.01 6.02 -10.25
N ASN A 28 23.85 6.03 -8.93
CA ASN A 28 24.88 6.52 -8.01
C ASN A 28 25.97 5.49 -7.69
N HIS A 29 25.95 4.31 -8.31
CA HIS A 29 26.81 3.16 -7.98
C HIS A 29 26.79 2.82 -6.47
N ALA A 30 25.71 3.22 -5.81
CA ALA A 30 25.47 2.97 -4.40
C ALA A 30 24.89 1.56 -4.29
N GLY A 31 25.55 0.72 -3.50
CA GLY A 31 25.05 -0.61 -3.17
C GLY A 31 23.68 -0.58 -2.47
N PHE A 32 23.25 -1.74 -1.99
CA PHE A 32 22.06 -1.82 -1.14
C PHE A 32 22.37 -1.24 0.24
N THR A 33 22.05 0.03 0.45
CA THR A 33 22.18 0.71 1.75
C THR A 33 20.92 0.47 2.59
N LEU A 34 21.05 0.47 3.92
CA LEU A 34 19.93 0.35 4.85
C LEU A 34 18.85 1.43 4.63
N TYR A 35 19.28 2.65 4.27
CA TYR A 35 18.37 3.75 3.92
C TYR A 35 17.51 3.44 2.69
N ARG A 36 18.05 2.73 1.70
CA ARG A 36 17.34 2.37 0.47
C ARG A 36 16.35 1.23 0.71
N LEU A 37 16.69 0.28 1.59
CA LEU A 37 15.76 -0.71 2.13
C LEU A 37 14.61 -0.01 2.87
N ALA A 38 14.90 0.97 3.72
CA ALA A 38 13.87 1.76 4.39
C ALA A 38 12.97 2.52 3.39
N GLY A 39 13.54 3.08 2.32
CA GLY A 39 12.77 3.70 1.23
C GLY A 39 11.86 2.72 0.49
N LEU A 40 12.35 1.52 0.18
CA LEU A 40 11.55 0.43 -0.40
C LEU A 40 10.40 0.01 0.53
N PHE A 41 10.65 -0.11 1.83
CA PHE A 41 9.60 -0.38 2.81
C PHE A 41 8.61 0.78 2.95
N ALA A 42 9.08 2.03 2.88
CA ALA A 42 8.22 3.20 2.88
C ALA A 42 7.30 3.25 1.64
N CYS A 43 7.75 2.74 0.48
CA CYS A 43 6.89 2.62 -0.70
C CYS A 43 5.70 1.67 -0.48
N LEU A 44 5.81 0.68 0.41
CA LEU A 44 4.69 -0.20 0.79
C LEU A 44 3.65 0.51 1.67
N LEU A 45 4.01 1.63 2.33
CA LEU A 45 3.08 2.38 3.15
C LEU A 45 1.89 2.91 2.32
N TRP A 46 2.15 3.30 1.07
CA TRP A 46 1.12 3.79 0.15
C TRP A 46 -0.01 2.77 -0.09
N PRO A 47 0.26 1.56 -0.63
CA PRO A 47 -0.79 0.54 -0.80
C PRO A 47 -1.33 0.03 0.55
N LEU A 48 -0.57 0.11 1.64
CA LEU A 48 -1.04 -0.29 2.97
C LEU A 48 -2.20 0.59 3.44
N THR A 49 -2.21 1.89 3.15
CA THR A 49 -3.33 2.77 3.51
C THR A 49 -4.66 2.30 2.89
N LEU A 50 -4.62 1.79 1.66
CA LEU A 50 -5.79 1.23 0.97
C LEU A 50 -6.31 -0.02 1.70
N VAL A 51 -5.40 -0.91 2.13
CA VAL A 51 -5.77 -2.11 2.92
C VAL A 51 -6.44 -1.72 4.23
N VAL A 52 -5.90 -0.74 4.94
CA VAL A 52 -6.49 -0.22 6.19
C VAL A 52 -7.89 0.33 5.94
N PHE A 53 -8.09 1.08 4.86
CA PHE A 53 -9.39 1.66 4.52
C PHE A 53 -10.43 0.58 4.21
N ILE A 54 -10.05 -0.44 3.44
CA ILE A 54 -10.91 -1.60 3.14
C ILE A 54 -11.26 -2.33 4.42
N LEU A 55 -10.27 -2.61 5.27
CA LEU A 55 -10.46 -3.32 6.53
C LEU A 55 -11.39 -2.56 7.47
N HIS A 56 -11.20 -1.25 7.62
CA HIS A 56 -12.06 -0.38 8.41
C HIS A 56 -13.52 -0.47 7.92
N GLY A 57 -13.75 -0.39 6.61
CA GLY A 57 -15.08 -0.56 6.04
C GLY A 57 -15.69 -1.94 6.30
N CYS A 58 -14.87 -3.00 6.22
CA CYS A 58 -15.31 -4.36 6.53
C CYS A 58 -15.69 -4.53 8.00
N ILE A 59 -14.88 -4.00 8.92
CA ILE A 59 -15.15 -4.02 10.36
C ILE A 59 -16.43 -3.23 10.67
N ALA A 60 -16.58 -2.03 10.13
CA ALA A 60 -17.78 -1.22 10.34
C ALA A 60 -19.06 -1.95 9.83
N ARG A 61 -18.98 -2.61 8.67
CA ARG A 61 -20.09 -3.43 8.15
C ARG A 61 -20.36 -4.68 9.00
N LEU A 62 -19.33 -5.30 9.56
CA LEU A 62 -19.48 -6.44 10.46
C LEU A 62 -20.17 -6.02 11.77
N LEU A 63 -19.71 -4.93 12.38
CA LEU A 63 -20.27 -4.40 13.62
C LEU A 63 -21.72 -3.98 13.46
N THR A 64 -22.08 -3.31 12.37
CA THR A 64 -23.47 -2.94 12.09
C THR A 64 -24.38 -4.16 11.88
N ARG A 65 -23.88 -5.23 11.24
CA ARG A 65 -24.64 -6.49 11.10
C ARG A 65 -24.82 -7.20 12.44
N LEU A 66 -23.77 -7.26 13.27
CA LEU A 66 -23.83 -7.86 14.61
C LEU A 66 -24.82 -7.12 15.50
N SER A 67 -24.80 -5.78 15.48
CA SER A 67 -25.75 -4.94 16.22
C SER A 67 -27.20 -5.16 15.75
N ARG A 68 -27.45 -5.36 14.45
CA ARG A 68 -28.79 -5.66 13.94
C ARG A 68 -29.28 -7.05 14.31
N SER A 69 -28.38 -8.04 14.42
CA SER A 69 -28.74 -9.41 14.79
C SER A 69 -29.06 -9.59 16.29
N THR A 70 -28.67 -8.63 17.12
CA THR A 70 -28.85 -8.66 18.58
C THR A 70 -30.02 -7.78 19.06
N ALA A 71 -30.66 -7.04 18.16
CA ALA A 71 -31.87 -6.24 18.39
C ALA A 71 -33.11 -6.99 17.88
#